data_AF-A0AAJ7S6V5-F1
#
_entry.id   AF-A0AAJ7S6V5-F1
#
_cell.length_a   1.000
_cell.length_b   1.000
_cell.length_c   1.000
_cell.angle_alpha   90.00
_cell.angle_beta   90.00
_cell.angle_gamma   90.00
#
_symmetry.space_group_name_H-M   'P 1'
#
loop_
_entity.id
_entity.type
_entity.pdbx_description
1 polymer ?
#
loop_
_entity_poly.entity_id
_entity_poly.type
_entity_poly.pdbx_seq_one_letter_code
_entity_poly.pdbx_strand_id
1 'polypeptide(L)'
;MSCNICQKKFSFFTKEVACPGCGFAYCGKCLKYKCDIPGKGVKKVCGRCSNKQRNDSGANRSDLTNEMSEEREEPMAPVDITKKLDLLENPAKPPIVMYEHTNRWDKFKKGLEPADQEIVDRLRKLKEEDKNAALSVDEIKRRLALLKDEDPDASHNKININHVDTRTDQQKTDDLIKEYLEQLELTSSTSSIDEIQARLRSLQGISDESRRRSSNDVDDDEGQITKRLIAKALVEAELEKKYEEDEVEKMEVEERPDMDDDKPSCVMCDQTENLERCLGCHGDLYCAICFEDNHDDFEMHKHKKEPA
;
A
#
# COMPACT_ATOMS: atom_id res chain seq x y z
N MET A 1 -18.87 5.62 -19.62
CA MET A 1 -19.49 5.54 -18.27
C MET A 1 -20.31 4.26 -18.14
N SER A 2 -20.26 3.58 -17.00
CA SER A 2 -21.01 2.35 -16.72
C SER A 2 -21.64 2.37 -15.33
N CYS A 3 -22.59 1.47 -15.08
CA CYS A 3 -23.28 1.36 -13.81
C CYS A 3 -22.34 0.95 -12.67
N ASN A 4 -22.33 1.69 -11.56
CA ASN A 4 -21.49 1.43 -10.38
C ASN A 4 -21.86 0.16 -9.57
N ILE A 5 -22.85 -0.62 -10.00
CA ILE A 5 -23.19 -1.93 -9.38
C ILE A 5 -22.97 -3.07 -10.37
N CYS A 6 -23.64 -3.05 -11.53
CA CYS A 6 -23.58 -4.15 -12.48
C CYS A 6 -22.60 -3.93 -13.62
N GLN A 7 -21.85 -2.83 -13.62
CA GLN A 7 -20.86 -2.44 -14.64
C GLN A 7 -21.39 -2.37 -16.08
N LYS A 8 -22.71 -2.42 -16.26
CA LYS A 8 -23.35 -2.28 -17.57
C LYS A 8 -23.06 -0.90 -18.15
N LYS A 9 -22.52 -0.84 -19.36
CA LYS A 9 -22.29 0.41 -20.09
C LYS A 9 -23.61 1.13 -20.35
N PHE A 10 -23.61 2.45 -20.19
CA PHE A 10 -24.76 3.27 -20.54
C PHE A 10 -24.84 3.43 -22.05
N SER A 11 -26.06 3.37 -22.58
CA SER A 11 -26.38 3.52 -24.00
C SER A 11 -27.79 4.05 -24.14
N PHE A 12 -28.27 4.24 -25.37
CA PHE A 12 -29.66 4.61 -25.65
C PHE A 12 -30.68 3.68 -24.98
N PHE A 13 -30.36 2.39 -24.82
CA PHE A 13 -31.24 1.41 -24.16
C PHE A 13 -31.05 1.35 -22.64
N THR A 14 -29.94 1.86 -22.12
CA THR A 14 -29.60 1.86 -20.69
C THR A 14 -29.29 3.28 -20.23
N LYS A 15 -30.35 4.01 -19.90
CA LYS A 15 -30.23 5.37 -19.35
C LYS A 15 -29.44 5.39 -18.05
N GLU A 16 -28.56 6.38 -17.96
CA GLU A 16 -27.81 6.73 -16.75
C GLU A 16 -28.71 7.48 -15.77
N VAL A 17 -28.74 7.01 -14.51
CA VAL A 17 -29.51 7.64 -13.43
C VAL A 17 -28.61 7.75 -12.20
N ALA A 18 -28.45 8.96 -11.68
CA ALA A 18 -27.68 9.21 -10.47
C ALA A 18 -28.46 8.77 -9.22
N CYS A 19 -27.80 8.10 -8.27
CA CYS A 19 -28.38 7.83 -6.96
C CYS A 19 -28.46 9.14 -6.16
N PRO A 20 -29.64 9.55 -5.67
CA PRO A 20 -29.75 10.82 -4.95
C PRO A 20 -29.04 10.82 -3.57
N GLY A 21 -28.64 9.65 -3.06
CA GLY A 21 -27.93 9.52 -1.78
C GLY A 21 -26.39 9.56 -1.88
N CYS A 22 -25.80 9.10 -3.00
CA CYS A 22 -24.33 9.08 -3.17
C CYS A 22 -23.84 9.74 -4.47
N GLY A 23 -24.72 10.23 -5.34
CA GLY A 23 -24.37 10.92 -6.59
C GLY A 23 -23.88 10.00 -7.72
N PHE A 24 -23.46 8.77 -7.43
CA PHE A 24 -22.93 7.85 -8.44
C PHE A 24 -23.96 7.43 -9.49
N ALA A 25 -23.45 7.14 -10.69
CA ALA A 25 -24.22 6.68 -11.83
C ALA A 25 -24.62 5.21 -11.74
N TYR A 26 -25.91 4.91 -11.95
CA TYR A 26 -26.46 3.57 -11.95
C TYR A 26 -27.45 3.38 -13.10
N CYS A 27 -27.71 2.12 -13.47
CA CYS A 27 -28.85 1.81 -14.33
C CYS A 27 -30.14 1.72 -13.51
N GLY A 28 -31.29 1.95 -14.14
CA GLY A 28 -32.59 1.90 -13.46
C GLY A 28 -32.90 0.57 -12.75
N LYS A 29 -32.31 -0.55 -13.21
CA LYS A 29 -32.44 -1.86 -12.56
C LYS A 29 -31.68 -1.95 -11.22
N CYS A 30 -30.59 -1.20 -11.08
CA CYS A 30 -29.77 -1.19 -9.87
C CYS A 30 -30.28 -0.20 -8.80
N LEU A 31 -31.06 0.81 -9.19
CA LEU A 31 -31.77 1.74 -8.29
C LEU A 31 -33.14 1.17 -7.90
N LYS A 32 -33.15 0.14 -7.07
CA LYS A 32 -34.38 -0.60 -6.70
C LYS A 32 -34.96 -0.25 -5.33
N TYR A 33 -34.17 0.35 -4.44
CA TYR A 33 -34.57 0.58 -3.06
C TYR A 33 -35.20 1.97 -2.91
N LYS A 34 -36.32 2.09 -2.20
CA LYS A 34 -36.92 3.39 -1.86
C LYS A 34 -36.41 3.84 -0.50
N CYS A 35 -35.85 5.04 -0.42
CA CYS A 35 -35.39 5.66 0.82
C CYS A 35 -35.89 7.09 0.88
N ASP A 36 -36.22 7.55 2.09
CA ASP A 36 -36.57 8.94 2.33
C ASP A 36 -35.30 9.76 2.55
N ILE A 37 -35.06 10.72 1.65
CA ILE A 37 -33.84 11.52 1.68
C ILE A 37 -34.22 12.90 2.20
N PRO A 38 -33.52 13.41 3.24
CA PRO A 38 -33.81 14.72 3.81
C PRO A 38 -33.81 15.79 2.70
N GLY A 39 -34.91 16.53 2.59
CA GLY A 39 -35.12 17.60 1.60
C GLY A 39 -35.51 17.15 0.17
N LYS A 40 -35.53 15.84 -0.14
CA LYS A 40 -35.89 15.34 -1.48
C LYS A 40 -37.03 14.32 -1.49
N GLY A 41 -37.52 13.91 -0.34
CA GLY A 41 -38.59 12.93 -0.17
C GLY A 41 -38.18 11.51 -0.58
N VAL A 42 -39.18 10.63 -0.73
CA VAL A 42 -38.97 9.21 -1.05
C VAL A 42 -38.49 9.04 -2.49
N LYS A 43 -37.21 8.69 -2.66
CA LYS A 43 -36.58 8.44 -3.97
C LYS A 43 -35.94 7.06 -4.06
N LYS A 44 -35.72 6.61 -5.29
CA LYS A 44 -35.01 5.35 -5.57
C LYS A 44 -33.50 5.54 -5.40
N VAL A 45 -32.89 4.75 -4.54
CA VAL A 45 -31.46 4.77 -4.20
C VAL A 45 -30.79 3.42 -4.48
N CYS A 46 -29.46 3.41 -4.47
CA CYS A 46 -28.66 2.20 -4.61
C CYS A 46 -28.69 1.39 -3.29
N GLY A 47 -28.33 0.11 -3.37
CA GLY A 47 -28.34 -0.79 -2.20
C GLY A 47 -27.43 -0.33 -1.06
N ARG A 48 -26.29 0.31 -1.38
CA ARG A 48 -25.36 0.83 -0.38
C ARG A 48 -26.00 1.97 0.43
N CYS A 49 -26.63 2.94 -0.23
CA CYS A 49 -27.33 4.04 0.44
C CYS A 49 -28.53 3.55 1.26
N SER A 50 -29.26 2.55 0.76
CA SER A 50 -30.38 1.96 1.51
C SER A 50 -29.91 1.25 2.77
N ASN A 51 -28.79 0.53 2.71
CA ASN A 51 -28.22 -0.13 3.88
C ASN A 51 -27.65 0.89 4.88
N LYS A 52 -26.98 1.95 4.38
CA LYS A 52 -26.46 3.02 5.23
C LYS A 52 -27.57 3.68 6.05
N GLN A 53 -28.69 4.05 5.43
CA GLN A 53 -29.82 4.62 6.19
C GLN A 53 -30.44 3.66 7.19
N ARG A 54 -30.51 2.36 6.88
CA ARG A 54 -31.01 1.35 7.84
C ARG A 54 -30.11 1.25 9.07
N ASN A 55 -28.80 1.39 8.88
CA ASN A 55 -27.84 1.36 9.97
C ASN A 55 -27.81 2.68 10.75
N ASP A 56 -27.91 3.83 10.08
CA ASP A 56 -27.99 5.15 10.73
C ASP A 56 -29.28 5.32 11.55
N SER A 57 -30.36 4.62 11.20
CA SER A 57 -31.62 4.63 11.97
C SER A 57 -31.51 3.91 13.34
N GLY A 58 -30.45 3.14 13.57
CA GLY A 58 -30.09 2.57 14.88
C GLY A 58 -29.02 3.36 15.63
N ALA A 59 -28.52 4.45 15.05
CA ALA A 59 -27.43 5.27 15.58
C ALA A 59 -27.68 6.75 15.25
N ASN A 60 -28.55 7.40 16.02
CA ASN A 60 -28.66 8.85 16.06
C ASN A 60 -28.20 9.26 17.47
N ARG A 61 -27.25 10.18 17.71
CA ARG A 61 -26.61 11.24 16.93
C ARG A 61 -25.31 11.63 17.62
N SER A 62 -24.27 11.98 16.86
CA SER A 62 -23.40 13.10 17.24
C SER A 62 -22.77 13.65 15.97
N ASP A 63 -23.34 14.74 15.47
CA ASP A 63 -22.64 15.65 14.59
C ASP A 63 -22.67 17.02 15.26
N LEU A 64 -21.57 17.75 15.06
CA LEU A 64 -21.30 19.15 15.38
C LEU A 64 -20.53 19.51 16.68
N THR A 65 -19.38 20.11 16.39
CA THR A 65 -18.78 21.32 16.98
C THR A 65 -18.09 21.20 18.34
N ASN A 66 -16.76 21.28 18.22
CA ASN A 66 -15.81 21.89 19.14
C ASN A 66 -16.39 23.16 19.82
N GLU A 67 -16.63 23.10 21.13
CA GLU A 67 -16.48 24.21 22.07
C GLU A 67 -16.50 23.70 23.53
N MET A 68 -15.59 24.24 24.32
CA MET A 68 -15.25 23.81 25.68
C MET A 68 -16.31 24.18 26.72
N SER A 69 -16.58 23.26 27.65
CA SER A 69 -16.81 23.62 29.06
C SER A 69 -16.75 22.39 29.96
N GLU A 70 -16.09 22.57 31.10
CA GLU A 70 -15.79 21.61 32.15
C GLU A 70 -17.04 21.07 32.88
N GLU A 71 -16.80 19.96 33.57
CA GLU A 71 -17.47 19.46 34.79
C GLU A 71 -18.33 18.20 34.69
N ARG A 72 -17.89 17.22 35.52
CA ARG A 72 -18.58 16.07 36.12
C ARG A 72 -18.54 14.76 35.35
N GLU A 73 -17.47 14.02 35.64
CA GLU A 73 -17.46 12.56 35.58
C GLU A 73 -18.50 12.00 36.57
N GLU A 74 -19.52 11.31 36.06
CA GLU A 74 -20.22 10.27 36.83
C GLU A 74 -20.03 8.93 36.11
N PRO A 75 -19.46 7.90 36.77
CA PRO A 75 -19.24 6.61 36.14
C PRO A 75 -20.59 5.90 35.95
N MET A 76 -20.88 5.54 34.69
CA MET A 76 -22.04 4.73 34.34
C MET A 76 -22.05 3.42 35.12
N ALA A 77 -23.11 3.18 35.88
CA ALA A 77 -23.30 1.96 36.65
C ALA A 77 -23.29 0.71 35.75
N PRO A 78 -22.66 -0.40 36.16
CA PRO A 78 -22.66 -1.65 35.39
C PRO A 78 -24.08 -2.15 35.19
N VAL A 79 -24.53 -2.21 33.93
CA VAL A 79 -25.82 -2.81 33.59
C VAL A 79 -25.70 -4.33 33.77
N ASP A 80 -26.31 -4.84 34.83
CA ASP A 80 -26.36 -6.27 35.14
C ASP A 80 -27.18 -7.02 34.07
N ILE A 81 -26.46 -7.64 33.14
CA ILE A 81 -26.97 -8.28 31.92
C ILE A 81 -27.95 -9.42 32.26
N THR A 82 -27.80 -10.01 33.45
CA THR A 82 -28.64 -11.10 33.96
C THR A 82 -30.11 -10.69 34.08
N LYS A 83 -30.40 -9.51 34.64
CA LYS A 83 -31.76 -8.99 34.80
C LYS A 83 -32.45 -8.68 33.48
N LYS A 84 -31.69 -8.35 32.43
CA LYS A 84 -32.25 -8.15 31.07
C LYS A 84 -32.61 -9.48 30.42
N LEU A 85 -31.86 -10.55 30.67
CA LEU A 85 -32.14 -11.88 30.13
C LEU A 85 -33.40 -12.48 30.76
N ASP A 86 -33.58 -12.33 32.08
CA ASP A 86 -34.78 -12.80 32.79
C ASP A 86 -36.07 -12.12 32.31
N LEU A 87 -35.98 -10.85 31.90
CA LEU A 87 -37.12 -10.09 31.35
C LEU A 87 -37.52 -10.53 29.92
N LEU A 88 -36.64 -11.23 29.19
CA LEU A 88 -36.94 -11.80 27.88
C LEU A 88 -37.55 -13.21 27.96
N GLU A 89 -37.45 -13.87 29.10
CA GLU A 89 -38.01 -15.20 29.31
C GLU A 89 -39.50 -15.10 29.62
N ASN A 90 -40.34 -15.43 28.64
CA ASN A 90 -41.80 -15.38 28.78
C ASN A 90 -42.31 -16.62 29.54
N PRO A 91 -42.74 -16.51 30.80
CA PRO A 91 -43.13 -17.65 31.63
C PRO A 91 -44.44 -18.31 31.17
N ALA A 92 -45.18 -17.70 30.24
CA ALA A 92 -46.43 -18.24 29.71
C ALA A 92 -46.24 -19.14 28.47
N LYS A 93 -45.02 -19.33 27.97
CA LYS A 93 -44.78 -20.27 26.87
C LYS A 93 -44.76 -21.70 27.43
N PRO A 94 -45.58 -22.63 26.92
CA PRO A 94 -45.44 -24.04 27.29
C PRO A 94 -44.02 -24.51 26.93
N PRO A 95 -43.43 -25.44 27.70
CA PRO A 95 -42.09 -25.95 27.40
C PRO A 95 -42.07 -26.42 25.95
N ILE A 96 -41.11 -25.90 25.17
CA ILE A 96 -40.85 -26.41 23.84
C ILE A 96 -40.32 -27.83 24.05
N VAL A 97 -41.22 -28.80 23.97
CA VAL A 97 -40.83 -30.19 23.78
C VAL A 97 -40.20 -30.22 22.39
N MET A 98 -38.89 -30.08 22.34
CA MET A 98 -38.09 -30.45 21.19
C MET A 98 -38.30 -31.94 21.02
N TYR A 99 -39.34 -32.34 20.26
CA TYR A 99 -39.36 -33.67 19.67
C TYR A 99 -38.15 -33.70 18.74
N GLU A 100 -37.07 -34.29 19.23
CA GLU A 100 -35.90 -34.65 18.47
C GLU A 100 -36.41 -35.29 17.17
N HIS A 101 -36.33 -34.53 16.08
CA HIS A 101 -36.98 -34.92 14.85
C HIS A 101 -36.33 -36.22 14.39
N THR A 102 -37.06 -37.34 14.54
CA THR A 102 -36.71 -38.66 14.03
C THR A 102 -36.00 -38.51 12.68
N ASN A 103 -34.76 -39.01 12.61
CA ASN A 103 -33.83 -38.83 11.50
C ASN A 103 -34.53 -38.74 10.14
N ARG A 104 -34.32 -37.64 9.41
CA ARG A 104 -34.86 -37.41 8.05
C ARG A 104 -34.66 -38.62 7.13
N TRP A 105 -33.58 -39.36 7.32
CA TRP A 105 -33.24 -40.60 6.61
C TRP A 105 -34.20 -41.76 6.88
N ASP A 106 -34.73 -41.90 8.09
CA ASP A 106 -35.67 -42.97 8.44
C ASP A 106 -37.06 -42.70 7.84
N LYS A 107 -37.39 -41.42 7.61
CA LYS A 107 -38.58 -41.04 6.82
C LYS A 107 -38.45 -41.42 5.34
N PHE A 108 -37.24 -41.35 4.78
CA PHE A 108 -36.99 -41.79 3.40
C PHE A 108 -36.98 -43.30 3.25
N LYS A 109 -36.57 -44.05 4.29
CA LYS A 109 -36.65 -45.52 4.27
C LYS A 109 -38.07 -46.05 4.36
N LYS A 110 -38.95 -45.33 5.05
CA LYS A 110 -40.32 -45.80 5.30
C LYS A 110 -41.16 -45.74 4.02
N GLY A 111 -41.51 -46.92 3.49
CA GLY A 111 -42.36 -47.07 2.30
C GLY A 111 -41.61 -47.41 1.01
N LEU A 112 -40.30 -47.66 1.08
CA LEU A 112 -39.47 -48.11 -0.04
C LEU A 112 -39.36 -49.64 -0.09
N GLU A 113 -39.15 -50.19 -1.28
CA GLU A 113 -38.84 -51.60 -1.51
C GLU A 113 -37.47 -51.97 -0.90
N PRO A 114 -37.18 -53.23 -0.52
CA PRO A 114 -35.95 -53.59 0.18
C PRO A 114 -34.65 -53.17 -0.54
N ALA A 115 -34.64 -53.20 -1.88
CA ALA A 115 -33.51 -52.73 -2.68
C ALA A 115 -33.26 -51.22 -2.50
N ASP A 116 -34.32 -50.42 -2.49
CA ASP A 116 -34.21 -48.97 -2.34
C ASP A 116 -33.85 -48.57 -0.90
N GLN A 117 -34.25 -49.36 0.10
CA GLN A 117 -33.84 -49.15 1.49
C GLN A 117 -32.32 -49.32 1.67
N GLU A 118 -31.72 -50.30 0.99
CA GLU A 118 -30.27 -50.52 0.98
C GLU A 118 -29.54 -49.35 0.29
N ILE A 119 -30.10 -48.79 -0.77
CA ILE A 119 -29.56 -47.60 -1.44
C ILE A 119 -29.53 -46.41 -0.46
N VAL A 120 -30.60 -46.19 0.31
CA VAL A 120 -30.67 -45.12 1.32
C VAL A 120 -29.61 -45.31 2.41
N ASP A 121 -29.33 -46.54 2.82
CA ASP A 121 -28.25 -46.85 3.78
C ASP A 121 -26.86 -46.59 3.22
N ARG A 122 -26.62 -46.99 1.98
CA ARG A 122 -25.36 -46.73 1.30
C ARG A 122 -25.10 -45.23 1.15
N LEU A 123 -26.13 -44.45 0.81
CA LEU A 123 -26.05 -43.00 0.71
C LEU A 123 -25.81 -42.33 2.07
N ARG A 124 -26.38 -42.87 3.15
CA ARG A 124 -26.11 -42.40 4.52
C ARG A 124 -24.62 -42.58 4.84
N LYS A 125 -24.08 -43.77 4.57
CA LYS A 125 -22.68 -44.11 4.82
C LYS A 125 -21.71 -43.25 4.01
N LEU A 126 -21.94 -43.09 2.71
CA LEU A 126 -21.11 -42.23 1.85
C LEU A 126 -21.09 -40.77 2.33
N LYS A 127 -22.21 -40.25 2.81
CA LYS A 127 -22.27 -38.87 3.33
C LYS A 127 -21.48 -38.70 4.63
N GLU A 128 -21.43 -39.73 5.48
CA GLU A 128 -20.63 -39.73 6.70
C GLU A 128 -19.13 -39.83 6.36
N GLU A 129 -18.77 -40.65 5.36
CA GLU A 129 -17.41 -40.75 4.83
C GLU A 129 -16.93 -39.43 4.19
N ASP A 130 -17.74 -38.76 3.37
CA ASP A 130 -17.43 -37.46 2.75
C ASP A 130 -17.23 -36.33 3.78
N LYS A 131 -17.99 -36.35 4.88
CA LYS A 131 -17.82 -35.38 5.97
C LYS A 131 -16.48 -35.56 6.69
N ASN A 132 -15.99 -36.80 6.77
CA ASN A 132 -14.69 -37.11 7.35
C ASN A 132 -13.53 -36.88 6.35
N ALA A 133 -13.84 -36.83 5.04
CA ALA A 133 -12.88 -36.51 3.98
C ALA A 133 -12.75 -34.99 3.70
N ALA A 134 -13.62 -34.16 4.26
CA ALA A 134 -13.46 -32.71 4.20
C ALA A 134 -12.20 -32.32 5.00
N LEU A 135 -11.14 -31.94 4.27
CA LEU A 135 -9.89 -31.47 4.87
C LEU A 135 -10.17 -30.34 5.86
N SER A 136 -9.50 -30.39 7.02
CA SER A 136 -9.62 -29.33 8.03
C SER A 136 -9.34 -27.96 7.40
N VAL A 137 -10.04 -26.93 7.87
CA VAL A 137 -9.85 -25.54 7.43
C VAL A 137 -8.37 -25.13 7.55
N ASP A 138 -7.64 -25.69 8.52
CA ASP A 138 -6.23 -25.40 8.74
C ASP A 138 -5.31 -26.06 7.70
N GLU A 139 -5.69 -27.23 7.20
CA GLU A 139 -5.00 -27.89 6.08
C GLU A 139 -5.22 -27.13 4.78
N ILE A 140 -6.45 -26.62 4.56
CA ILE A 140 -6.77 -25.78 3.41
C ILE A 140 -5.96 -24.48 3.45
N LYS A 141 -5.86 -23.83 4.62
CA LYS A 141 -5.03 -22.62 4.80
C LYS A 141 -3.56 -22.89 4.51
N ARG A 142 -2.99 -23.98 5.04
CA ARG A 142 -1.59 -24.34 4.78
C ARG A 142 -1.31 -24.57 3.31
N ARG A 143 -2.20 -25.29 2.60
CA ARG A 143 -2.07 -25.49 1.15
C ARG A 143 -2.17 -24.19 0.36
N LEU A 144 -3.06 -23.29 0.75
CA LEU A 144 -3.19 -21.98 0.12
C LEU A 144 -1.95 -21.10 0.34
N ALA A 145 -1.30 -21.18 1.50
CA ALA A 145 -0.04 -20.48 1.78
C ALA A 145 1.09 -21.02 0.87
N LEU A 146 1.26 -22.34 0.81
CA LEU A 146 2.24 -22.97 -0.08
C LEU A 146 2.01 -22.63 -1.57
N LEU A 147 0.76 -22.56 -2.02
CA LEU A 147 0.42 -22.17 -3.40
C LEU A 147 0.67 -20.69 -3.70
N LYS A 148 0.80 -19.86 -2.67
CA LYS A 148 1.09 -18.43 -2.77
C LYS A 148 2.57 -18.11 -2.52
N ASP A 149 3.41 -19.13 -2.36
CA ASP A 149 4.80 -19.00 -1.91
C ASP A 149 4.93 -18.24 -0.57
N GLU A 150 3.87 -18.29 0.26
CA GLU A 150 3.85 -17.74 1.62
C GLU A 150 4.20 -18.87 2.61
N ASP A 151 5.04 -18.59 3.60
CA ASP A 151 5.39 -19.55 4.64
C ASP A 151 4.15 -19.79 5.55
N PRO A 152 3.65 -21.05 5.66
CA PRO A 152 2.48 -21.37 6.47
C PRO A 152 2.66 -21.16 7.98
N ASP A 153 3.89 -21.02 8.47
CA ASP A 153 4.22 -20.80 9.88
C ASP A 153 4.74 -19.37 10.15
N ALA A 154 4.88 -18.54 9.10
CA ALA A 154 5.20 -17.14 9.28
C ALA A 154 4.02 -16.44 9.96
N SER A 155 4.22 -16.11 11.24
CA SER A 155 3.35 -15.20 11.99
C SER A 155 3.15 -13.93 11.16
N HIS A 156 1.96 -13.79 10.55
CA HIS A 156 1.60 -12.63 9.76
C HIS A 156 1.55 -11.40 10.68
N ASN A 157 2.70 -10.79 10.93
CA ASN A 157 2.77 -9.39 11.30
C ASN A 157 2.25 -8.62 10.10
N LYS A 158 0.93 -8.36 10.10
CA LYS A 158 0.29 -7.46 9.13
C LYS A 158 0.97 -6.10 9.28
N ILE A 159 1.97 -5.85 8.43
CA ILE A 159 2.57 -4.54 8.29
C ILE A 159 1.43 -3.62 7.86
N ASN A 160 1.12 -2.65 8.71
CA ASN A 160 0.09 -1.67 8.42
C ASN A 160 0.65 -0.69 7.37
N ILE A 161 0.35 -0.96 6.09
CA ILE A 161 0.79 -0.18 4.93
C ILE A 161 0.38 1.30 5.05
N ASN A 162 -0.60 1.63 5.90
CA ASN A 162 -1.11 2.97 6.08
C ASN A 162 -0.48 3.70 7.28
N HIS A 163 0.56 3.14 7.91
CA HIS A 163 1.25 3.80 9.01
C HIS A 163 2.11 4.94 8.46
N VAL A 164 1.92 6.15 8.99
CA VAL A 164 2.76 7.32 8.66
C VAL A 164 4.17 7.05 9.18
N ASP A 165 5.18 7.13 8.31
CA ASP A 165 6.57 6.91 8.70
C ASP A 165 7.03 8.06 9.61
N THR A 166 7.24 7.76 10.89
CA THR A 166 7.70 8.72 11.90
C THR A 166 9.22 8.71 12.07
N ARG A 167 9.95 7.93 11.26
CA ARG A 167 11.42 7.86 11.34
C ARG A 167 12.05 9.16 10.84
N THR A 168 13.19 9.52 11.41
CA THR A 168 13.99 10.65 10.94
C THR A 168 14.60 10.37 9.58
N ASP A 169 14.97 11.40 8.82
CA ASP A 169 15.54 11.19 7.49
C ASP A 169 16.87 10.43 7.54
N GLN A 170 17.66 10.62 8.61
CA GLN A 170 18.87 9.83 8.87
C GLN A 170 18.57 8.33 9.07
N GLN A 171 17.50 8.01 9.81
CA GLN A 171 17.11 6.61 10.01
C GLN A 171 16.64 5.98 8.70
N LYS A 172 15.94 6.75 7.85
CA LYS A 172 15.52 6.26 6.53
C LYS A 172 16.72 5.98 5.62
N THR A 173 17.75 6.82 5.65
CA THR A 173 18.97 6.58 4.86
C THR A 173 19.72 5.37 5.37
N ASP A 174 19.85 5.20 6.69
CA ASP A 174 20.54 4.06 7.28
C ASP A 174 19.83 2.73 6.96
N ASP A 175 18.50 2.72 7.05
CA ASP A 175 17.68 1.55 6.69
C ASP A 175 17.79 1.21 5.19
N LEU A 176 17.84 2.22 4.31
CA LEU A 176 18.04 2.01 2.88
C LEU A 176 19.45 1.45 2.59
N ILE A 177 20.48 1.98 3.24
CA ILE A 177 21.86 1.47 3.11
C ILE A 177 21.91 0.00 3.55
N LYS A 178 21.25 -0.32 4.66
CA LYS A 178 21.18 -1.68 5.17
C LYS A 178 20.49 -2.63 4.18
N GLU A 179 19.39 -2.23 3.58
CA GLU A 179 18.71 -3.01 2.54
C GLU A 179 19.65 -3.31 1.36
N TYR A 180 20.40 -2.31 0.87
CA TYR A 180 21.38 -2.50 -0.20
C TYR A 180 22.51 -3.46 0.19
N LEU A 181 23.01 -3.38 1.42
CA LEU A 181 24.04 -4.28 1.92
C LEU A 181 23.55 -5.73 2.00
N GLU A 182 22.33 -5.95 2.51
CA GLU A 182 21.71 -7.28 2.57
C GLU A 182 21.48 -7.87 1.17
N GLN A 183 21.04 -7.05 0.20
CA GLN A 183 20.93 -7.48 -1.20
C GLN A 183 22.29 -7.90 -1.78
N LEU A 184 23.36 -7.14 -1.49
CA LEU A 184 24.71 -7.50 -1.91
C LEU A 184 25.19 -8.80 -1.26
N GLU A 185 24.94 -9.03 0.02
CA GLU A 185 25.27 -10.29 0.70
C GLU A 185 24.56 -11.49 0.08
N LEU A 186 23.28 -11.34 -0.29
CA LEU A 186 22.53 -12.39 -1.00
C LEU A 186 23.13 -12.67 -2.38
N THR A 187 23.53 -11.65 -3.14
CA THR A 187 24.20 -11.85 -4.43
C THR A 187 25.61 -12.42 -4.29
N SER A 188 26.31 -12.10 -3.19
CA SER A 188 27.64 -12.61 -2.87
C SER A 188 27.60 -13.99 -2.19
N SER A 189 26.43 -14.56 -1.92
CA SER A 189 26.30 -15.97 -1.51
C SER A 189 26.61 -16.89 -2.70
N THR A 190 27.86 -16.82 -3.17
CA THR A 190 28.41 -17.52 -4.33
C THR A 190 28.29 -19.03 -4.17
N SER A 191 28.12 -19.55 -2.94
CA SER A 191 27.97 -20.98 -2.64
C SER A 191 26.92 -21.67 -3.52
N SER A 192 25.76 -21.05 -3.75
CA SER A 192 24.71 -21.66 -4.60
C SER A 192 25.07 -21.62 -6.08
N ILE A 193 25.73 -20.55 -6.53
CA ILE A 193 26.17 -20.38 -7.92
C ILE A 193 27.35 -21.32 -8.21
N ASP A 194 28.26 -21.48 -7.26
CA ASP A 194 29.45 -22.34 -7.31
C ASP A 194 29.07 -23.82 -7.37
N GLU A 195 28.05 -24.25 -6.61
CA GLU A 195 27.51 -25.61 -6.67
C GLU A 195 26.86 -25.93 -8.02
N ILE A 196 26.06 -25.00 -8.55
CA ILE A 196 25.43 -25.13 -9.87
C ILE A 196 26.52 -25.18 -10.96
N GLN A 197 27.54 -24.32 -10.85
CA GLN A 197 28.67 -24.28 -11.77
C GLN A 197 29.49 -25.59 -11.71
N ALA A 198 29.75 -26.14 -10.53
CA ALA A 198 30.43 -27.43 -10.35
C ALA A 198 29.62 -28.59 -10.95
N ARG A 199 28.29 -28.56 -10.77
CA ARG A 199 27.38 -29.54 -11.35
C ARG A 199 27.33 -29.45 -12.87
N LEU A 200 27.30 -28.25 -13.44
CA LEU A 200 27.32 -28.03 -14.89
C LEU A 200 28.64 -28.50 -15.53
N ARG A 201 29.78 -28.24 -14.88
CA ARG A 201 31.09 -28.75 -15.32
C ARG A 201 31.16 -30.28 -15.33
N SER A 202 30.57 -30.90 -14.31
CA SER A 202 30.46 -32.36 -14.20
C SER A 202 29.57 -32.96 -15.29
N LEU A 203 28.46 -32.30 -15.63
CA LEU A 203 27.52 -32.70 -16.69
C LEU A 203 28.09 -32.50 -18.10
N GLN A 204 28.91 -31.47 -18.31
CA GLN A 204 29.59 -31.22 -19.59
C GLN A 204 30.76 -32.16 -19.86
N GLY A 205 31.10 -33.08 -18.93
CA GLY A 205 32.16 -34.07 -19.13
C GLY A 205 33.57 -33.47 -19.17
N ILE A 206 33.73 -32.22 -18.72
CA ILE A 206 35.03 -31.57 -18.59
C ILE A 206 35.65 -32.07 -17.28
N SER A 207 36.20 -33.30 -17.31
CA SER A 207 37.09 -33.76 -16.26
C SER A 207 38.40 -32.96 -16.30
N ASP A 208 39.03 -32.80 -15.14
CA ASP A 208 40.26 -32.06 -14.88
C ASP A 208 41.51 -32.64 -15.60
N GLU A 209 41.34 -33.50 -16.61
CA GLU A 209 42.42 -34.05 -17.44
C GLU A 209 42.76 -33.18 -18.66
N SER A 210 41.88 -32.27 -19.09
CA SER A 210 42.18 -31.40 -20.24
C SER A 210 43.15 -30.26 -19.91
N ARG A 211 43.47 -30.02 -18.63
CA ARG A 211 44.38 -28.95 -18.20
C ARG A 211 45.87 -29.21 -18.44
N ARG A 212 46.28 -30.39 -18.91
CA ARG A 212 47.71 -30.67 -19.20
C ARG A 212 48.13 -30.40 -20.65
N ARG A 213 47.25 -29.94 -21.54
CA ARG A 213 47.61 -29.78 -22.97
C ARG A 213 47.14 -28.52 -23.69
N SER A 214 46.69 -27.50 -22.96
CA SER A 214 46.56 -26.16 -23.55
C SER A 214 47.00 -25.11 -22.54
N SER A 215 48.30 -25.13 -22.25
CA SER A 215 49.03 -23.93 -21.86
C SER A 215 49.08 -23.02 -23.08
N ASN A 216 48.60 -21.78 -22.93
CA ASN A 216 48.51 -20.68 -23.91
C ASN A 216 47.09 -20.47 -24.45
N ASP A 217 46.23 -19.82 -23.66
CA ASP A 217 45.48 -18.64 -24.13
C ASP A 217 44.85 -17.86 -22.96
N VAL A 218 45.39 -16.66 -22.77
CA VAL A 218 44.76 -15.38 -22.39
C VAL A 218 43.47 -15.41 -21.55
N ASP A 219 43.60 -15.27 -20.23
CA ASP A 219 42.51 -14.77 -19.35
C ASP A 219 43.05 -14.25 -17.98
N ASP A 220 44.30 -13.77 -17.93
CA ASP A 220 44.92 -13.16 -16.73
C ASP A 220 44.91 -11.62 -16.77
N ASP A 221 44.37 -11.00 -17.82
CA ASP A 221 44.45 -9.54 -17.98
C ASP A 221 43.45 -8.79 -17.09
N GLU A 222 42.16 -9.16 -17.06
CA GLU A 222 41.16 -8.38 -16.30
C GLU A 222 41.37 -8.46 -14.78
N GLY A 223 41.67 -9.65 -14.26
CA GLY A 223 41.95 -9.86 -12.84
C GLY A 223 43.22 -9.15 -12.37
N GLN A 224 44.18 -8.94 -13.27
CA GLN A 224 45.41 -8.22 -12.95
C GLN A 224 45.25 -6.71 -13.17
N ILE A 225 44.44 -6.28 -14.15
CA ILE A 225 44.05 -4.88 -14.35
C ILE A 225 43.27 -4.35 -13.15
N THR A 226 42.28 -5.10 -12.66
CA THR A 226 41.49 -4.73 -11.47
C THR A 226 42.37 -4.60 -10.22
N LYS A 227 43.28 -5.55 -9.99
CA LYS A 227 44.25 -5.47 -8.89
C LYS A 227 45.17 -4.25 -9.01
N ARG A 228 45.64 -3.91 -10.21
CA ARG A 228 46.45 -2.70 -10.44
C ARG A 228 45.65 -1.42 -10.22
N LEU A 229 44.38 -1.38 -10.64
CA LEU A 229 43.48 -0.23 -10.43
C LEU A 229 43.20 0.00 -8.95
N ILE A 230 42.89 -1.07 -8.20
CA ILE A 230 42.66 -0.99 -6.75
C ILE A 230 43.93 -0.52 -6.02
N ALA A 231 45.10 -1.08 -6.38
CA ALA A 231 46.37 -0.67 -5.80
C ALA A 231 46.67 0.81 -6.08
N LYS A 232 46.36 1.30 -7.29
CA LYS A 232 46.54 2.70 -7.67
C LYS A 232 45.61 3.63 -6.87
N ALA A 233 44.34 3.28 -6.73
CA ALA A 233 43.37 4.06 -5.96
C ALA A 233 43.74 4.16 -4.47
N LEU A 234 44.25 3.08 -3.87
CA LEU A 234 44.71 3.10 -2.47
C LEU A 234 45.94 3.98 -2.26
N VAL A 235 46.86 4.00 -3.24
CA VAL A 235 48.04 4.88 -3.20
C VAL A 235 47.63 6.35 -3.39
N GLU A 236 46.66 6.62 -4.27
CA GLU A 236 46.14 7.97 -4.49
C GLU A 236 45.42 8.51 -3.24
N ALA A 237 44.60 7.70 -2.55
CA ALA A 237 43.95 8.10 -1.30
C ALA A 237 44.95 8.39 -0.17
N GLU A 238 46.04 7.62 -0.07
CA GLU A 238 47.10 7.87 0.92
C GLU A 238 47.91 9.13 0.59
N LEU A 239 48.08 9.44 -0.70
CA LEU A 239 48.69 10.70 -1.14
C LEU A 239 47.77 11.88 -0.83
N GLU A 240 46.49 11.79 -1.16
CA GLU A 240 45.48 12.82 -0.91
C GLU A 240 45.40 13.15 0.59
N LYS A 241 45.38 12.14 1.47
CA LYS A 241 45.45 12.33 2.91
C LYS A 241 46.72 13.08 3.37
N LYS A 242 47.88 12.78 2.77
CA LYS A 242 49.13 13.50 3.09
C LYS A 242 49.11 14.95 2.61
N TYR A 243 48.52 15.22 1.45
CA TYR A 243 48.36 16.58 0.95
C TYR A 243 47.31 17.37 1.73
N GLU A 244 46.23 16.73 2.21
CA GLU A 244 45.28 17.33 3.14
C GLU A 244 45.95 17.68 4.47
N GLU A 245 46.82 16.81 5.01
CA GLU A 245 47.59 17.07 6.23
C GLU A 245 48.64 18.19 6.04
N ASP A 246 49.30 18.27 4.87
CA ASP A 246 50.31 19.30 4.55
C ASP A 246 49.68 20.68 4.19
N GLU A 247 48.43 20.75 3.70
CA GLU A 247 47.73 22.03 3.45
C GLU A 247 47.28 22.74 4.74
N VAL A 248 47.07 22.02 5.85
CA VAL A 248 46.66 22.64 7.12
C VAL A 248 47.83 23.30 7.86
N GLU A 249 49.09 22.94 7.57
CA GLU A 249 50.26 23.49 8.27
C GLU A 249 50.90 24.71 7.58
N LYS A 250 50.36 25.20 6.45
CA LYS A 250 50.95 26.33 5.71
C LYS A 250 50.00 27.40 5.18
N MET A 251 48.78 27.48 5.69
CA MET A 251 47.88 28.59 5.39
C MET A 251 47.48 29.29 6.70
N GLU A 252 48.30 30.25 7.12
CA GLU A 252 47.78 31.38 7.88
C GLU A 252 46.56 31.92 7.12
N VAL A 253 45.47 32.11 7.86
CA VAL A 253 44.18 32.56 7.36
C VAL A 253 44.34 33.94 6.69
N GLU A 254 44.47 33.95 5.37
CA GLU A 254 43.93 35.04 4.57
C GLU A 254 42.51 34.64 4.18
N GLU A 255 41.54 35.43 4.66
CA GLU A 255 40.15 35.37 4.25
C GLU A 255 40.10 35.35 2.72
N ARG A 256 39.55 34.27 2.15
CA ARG A 256 39.20 34.25 0.72
C ARG A 256 38.20 35.39 0.49
N PRO A 257 38.41 36.31 -0.47
CA PRO A 257 37.33 37.15 -0.91
C PRO A 257 36.29 36.24 -1.58
N ASP A 258 35.05 36.34 -1.14
CA ASP A 258 33.89 35.75 -1.80
C ASP A 258 33.88 36.20 -3.26
N MET A 259 34.31 35.32 -4.16
CA MET A 259 34.26 35.52 -5.61
C MET A 259 32.97 34.91 -6.17
N ASP A 260 31.84 35.24 -5.56
CA ASP A 260 30.52 35.17 -6.22
C ASP A 260 30.09 36.62 -6.49
N ASP A 261 30.75 37.23 -7.47
CA ASP A 261 30.36 38.50 -8.08
C ASP A 261 29.16 38.27 -9.03
N ASP A 262 28.17 37.48 -8.58
CA ASP A 262 26.92 37.22 -9.27
C ASP A 262 26.07 38.49 -9.19
N LYS A 263 26.44 39.43 -10.04
CA LYS A 263 25.79 40.72 -10.15
C LYS A 263 24.31 40.46 -10.45
N PRO A 264 23.38 41.03 -9.67
CA PRO A 264 21.95 40.83 -9.87
C PRO A 264 21.60 41.12 -11.33
N SER A 265 20.89 40.18 -11.96
CA SER A 265 20.50 40.24 -13.38
C SER A 265 18.99 40.12 -13.54
N CYS A 266 18.49 40.57 -14.70
CA CYS A 266 17.09 40.42 -15.06
C CYS A 266 16.78 38.95 -15.31
N VAL A 267 15.74 38.43 -14.65
CA VAL A 267 15.26 37.05 -14.77
C VAL A 267 14.88 36.64 -16.21
N MET A 268 14.65 37.61 -17.09
CA MET A 268 14.19 37.36 -18.47
C MET A 268 15.27 37.56 -19.55
N CYS A 269 16.34 38.31 -19.29
CA CYS A 269 17.29 38.71 -20.34
C CYS A 269 18.75 38.97 -19.90
N ASP A 270 19.13 38.53 -18.69
CA ASP A 270 20.49 38.61 -18.14
C ASP A 270 21.09 40.03 -18.03
N GLN A 271 20.31 41.08 -18.29
CA GLN A 271 20.74 42.47 -18.12
C GLN A 271 21.03 42.76 -16.64
N THR A 272 22.14 43.44 -16.36
CA THR A 272 22.58 43.77 -14.98
C THR A 272 22.48 45.27 -14.67
N GLU A 273 21.85 46.05 -15.56
CA GLU A 273 21.69 47.50 -15.43
C GLU A 273 20.20 47.87 -15.41
N ASN A 274 19.85 48.93 -14.65
CA ASN A 274 18.49 49.46 -14.54
C ASN A 274 17.45 48.39 -14.16
N LEU A 275 17.77 47.60 -13.13
CA LEU A 275 16.88 46.58 -12.61
C LEU A 275 15.82 47.17 -11.70
N GLU A 276 14.60 46.69 -11.90
CA GLU A 276 13.39 47.00 -11.15
C GLU A 276 12.97 45.73 -10.41
N ARG A 277 12.83 45.83 -9.09
CA ARG A 277 12.33 44.78 -8.23
C ARG A 277 10.81 44.78 -8.25
N CYS A 278 10.21 43.63 -8.59
CA CYS A 278 8.76 43.45 -8.55
C CYS A 278 8.29 42.97 -7.17
N LEU A 279 7.47 43.75 -6.48
CA LEU A 279 6.88 43.37 -5.19
C LEU A 279 5.74 42.35 -5.31
N GLY A 280 5.19 42.18 -6.51
CA GLY A 280 4.15 41.17 -6.80
C GLY A 280 4.71 39.79 -7.14
N CYS A 281 5.93 39.73 -7.68
CA CYS A 281 6.65 38.51 -8.04
C CYS A 281 7.74 38.18 -7.03
N HIS A 282 7.40 38.18 -5.73
CA HIS A 282 8.32 37.76 -4.66
C HIS A 282 9.70 38.46 -4.62
N GLY A 283 9.83 39.67 -5.20
CA GLY A 283 11.08 40.42 -5.24
C GLY A 283 11.99 40.10 -6.43
N ASP A 284 11.47 39.46 -7.48
CA ASP A 284 12.19 39.17 -8.73
C ASP A 284 12.65 40.47 -9.42
N LEU A 285 13.82 40.39 -10.08
CA LEU A 285 14.47 41.51 -10.77
C LEU A 285 14.19 41.47 -12.27
N TYR A 286 13.72 42.59 -12.81
CA TYR A 286 13.44 42.78 -14.23
C TYR A 286 14.12 44.04 -14.74
N CYS A 287 14.57 44.09 -15.99
CA CYS A 287 14.87 45.39 -16.61
C CYS A 287 13.55 46.11 -16.95
N ALA A 288 13.60 47.43 -17.17
CA ALA A 288 12.41 48.23 -17.47
C ALA A 288 11.55 47.67 -18.62
N ILE A 289 12.20 47.14 -19.67
CA ILE A 289 11.52 46.55 -20.84
C ILE A 289 10.83 45.24 -20.45
N CYS A 290 11.56 44.31 -19.83
CA CYS A 290 10.98 43.02 -19.43
C CYS A 290 9.92 43.17 -18.35
N PHE A 291 9.99 44.21 -17.52
CA PHE A 291 8.94 44.49 -16.54
C PHE A 291 7.64 44.91 -17.23
N GLU A 292 7.69 45.86 -18.17
CA GLU A 292 6.51 46.35 -18.91
C GLU A 292 5.94 45.29 -19.87
N ASP A 293 6.78 44.48 -20.50
CA ASP A 293 6.34 43.43 -21.43
C ASP A 293 5.65 42.24 -20.71
N ASN A 294 6.01 41.96 -19.46
CA ASN A 294 5.51 40.81 -18.71
C ASN A 294 4.49 41.16 -17.62
N HIS A 295 4.26 42.45 -17.36
CA HIS A 295 3.25 42.91 -16.40
C HIS A 295 2.23 43.80 -17.13
N ASP A 296 1.10 43.21 -17.50
CA ASP A 296 -0.02 43.93 -18.12
C ASP A 296 -0.45 45.15 -17.28
N ASP A 297 -0.88 46.23 -17.95
CA ASP A 297 -1.39 47.47 -17.33
C ASP A 297 -2.45 47.21 -16.24
N PHE A 298 -3.24 46.13 -16.39
CA PHE A 298 -4.27 45.73 -15.44
C PHE A 298 -3.70 45.07 -14.16
N GLU A 299 -2.51 44.46 -14.22
CA GLU A 299 -1.85 43.77 -13.11
C GLU A 299 -0.81 44.65 -12.40
N MET A 300 -0.40 45.78 -13.00
CA MET A 300 0.51 46.77 -12.39
C MET A 300 0.06 47.30 -11.02
N HIS A 301 -1.25 47.29 -10.72
CA HIS A 301 -1.75 47.66 -9.41
C HIS A 301 -1.32 46.69 -8.29
N LYS A 302 -1.06 45.43 -8.63
CA LYS A 302 -0.59 44.38 -7.70
C LYS A 302 0.93 44.19 -7.80
N HIS A 303 1.50 44.44 -8.97
CA HIS A 303 2.93 44.31 -9.25
C HIS A 303 3.59 45.69 -9.27
N LYS A 304 3.82 46.25 -8.08
CA LYS A 304 4.56 47.51 -7.94
C LYS A 304 6.05 47.27 -8.13
N LYS A 305 6.71 48.18 -8.85
CA LYS A 305 8.16 48.19 -9.04
C LYS A 305 8.86 49.18 -8.13
N GLU A 306 10.05 48.79 -7.65
CA GLU A 306 11.01 49.64 -6.94
C GLU A 306 12.40 49.47 -7.57
N PRO A 307 13.25 50.51 -7.63
CA PRO A 307 14.61 50.37 -8.13
C PRO A 307 15.41 49.40 -7.24
N ALA A 308 16.11 48.45 -7.87
CA ALA A 308 16.89 47.43 -7.19
C ALA A 308 18.25 47.94 -6.68
#